data_AF-A0A6N2D0J4-F1
#
_entry.id   AF-A0A6N2D0J4-F1
#
_cell.length_a   1.000
_cell.length_b   1.000
_cell.length_c   1.000
_cell.angle_alpha   90.00
_cell.angle_beta   90.00
_cell.angle_gamma   90.00
#
_symmetry.space_group_name_H-M   'P 1'
#
loop_
_entity.id
_entity.type
_entity.pdbx_description
1 polymer ?
#
loop_
_entity_poly.entity_id
_entity_poly.type
_entity_poly.pdbx_seq_one_letter_code
_entity_poly.pdbx_strand_id
1 'polypeptide(L)'
;MLTSFRAPARLVALMALTAGLTLLAVAALAHHATGGEVVQRIAARGGLLAVLGLVPLLIVRPPQPDLRRLSAVAVGLWPFCAFGAFLWWQIGLSHEQREACTVARDAEACETLAHRRHRRGHHDDAAILHDAACTLERGRSCFSLGGLRLQGHLGAPDPVGARAEFERGCLLDHPQACARLGTMRRLGQGGPVDTDGARDALQAACRASNANACAELELIDAPP
;
A
#
# COMPACT_ATOMS: atom_id res chain seq x y z
N MET A 1 48.70 -7.76 35.39
CA MET A 1 49.27 -6.44 35.04
C MET A 1 48.31 -5.73 34.11
N LEU A 2 47.53 -4.77 34.62
CA LEU A 2 46.58 -3.95 33.84
C LEU A 2 47.26 -2.61 33.54
N THR A 3 47.62 -2.34 32.29
CA THR A 3 48.15 -1.04 31.87
C THR A 3 46.99 -0.13 31.43
N SER A 4 46.72 0.88 32.26
CA SER A 4 45.80 1.99 31.99
C SER A 4 46.24 2.77 30.75
N PHE A 5 45.42 2.76 29.69
CA PHE A 5 45.60 3.62 28.52
C PHE A 5 44.87 4.94 28.77
N ARG A 6 45.60 6.00 29.12
CA ARG A 6 45.09 7.39 29.07
C ARG A 6 45.26 7.92 27.65
N ALA A 7 44.17 8.11 26.93
CA ALA A 7 44.20 8.86 25.68
C ALA A 7 44.60 10.32 25.97
N PRO A 8 45.45 10.95 25.14
CA PRO A 8 45.83 12.35 25.34
C PRO A 8 44.60 13.24 25.20
N ALA A 9 44.36 14.12 26.19
CA ALA A 9 43.16 14.97 26.30
C ALA A 9 42.84 15.78 25.04
N ARG A 10 43.86 16.09 24.22
CA ARG A 10 43.71 16.79 22.92
C ARG A 10 42.91 15.99 21.89
N LEU A 11 42.97 14.66 21.93
CA LEU A 11 42.28 13.79 20.97
C LEU A 11 40.80 13.62 21.33
N VAL A 12 40.48 13.61 22.63
CA VAL A 12 39.10 13.62 23.14
C VAL A 12 38.41 14.95 22.82
N ALA A 13 39.13 16.07 22.97
CA ALA A 13 38.61 17.39 22.62
C ALA A 13 38.34 17.56 21.11
N LEU A 14 39.21 17.02 20.25
CA LEU A 14 39.03 17.08 18.79
C LEU A 14 37.81 16.26 18.33
N MET A 15 37.60 15.07 18.90
CA MET A 15 36.44 14.24 18.63
C MET A 15 35.13 14.94 19.03
N ALA A 16 35.09 15.56 20.21
CA ALA A 16 33.92 16.30 20.69
C ALA A 16 33.57 17.51 19.81
N LEU A 17 34.58 18.22 19.30
CA LEU A 17 34.39 19.35 18.37
C LEU A 17 33.82 18.90 17.01
N THR A 18 34.31 17.78 16.47
CA THR A 18 33.79 17.24 15.20
C THR A 18 32.35 16.74 15.33
N ALA A 19 32.00 16.12 16.47
CA ALA A 19 30.63 15.69 16.75
C ALA A 19 29.68 16.87 16.97
N GLY A 20 30.15 17.96 17.59
CA GLY A 20 29.37 19.19 17.74
C GLY A 20 29.10 19.88 16.40
N LEU A 21 30.10 19.94 15.51
CA LEU A 21 29.98 20.55 14.19
C LEU A 21 29.05 19.77 13.26
N THR A 22 29.05 18.43 13.32
CA THR A 22 28.12 17.62 12.52
C THR A 22 26.68 17.75 12.99
N LEU A 23 26.44 17.77 14.31
CA LEU A 23 25.10 17.99 14.88
C LEU A 23 24.56 19.39 14.53
N LEU A 24 25.39 20.42 14.57
CA LEU A 24 25.01 21.78 14.16
C LEU A 24 24.68 21.87 12.67
N ALA A 25 25.44 21.19 11.81
CA ALA A 25 25.15 21.15 10.38
C ALA A 25 23.81 20.47 10.08
N VAL A 26 23.52 19.34 10.74
CA VAL A 26 22.24 18.62 10.59
C VAL A 26 21.07 19.47 11.11
N ALA A 27 21.24 20.17 12.24
CA ALA A 27 20.23 21.07 12.77
C ALA A 27 19.96 22.27 11.83
N ALA A 28 21.00 22.85 11.22
CA ALA A 28 20.86 23.94 10.26
C ALA A 28 20.14 23.51 8.97
N LEU A 29 20.43 22.31 8.48
CA LEU A 29 19.74 21.70 7.34
C LEU A 29 18.26 21.39 7.65
N ALA A 30 17.96 20.95 8.87
CA ALA A 30 16.58 20.71 9.31
C ALA A 30 15.77 22.01 9.42
N HIS A 31 16.40 23.12 9.82
CA HIS A 31 15.72 24.41 9.97
C HIS A 31 15.37 25.10 8.63
N HIS A 32 16.04 24.73 7.53
CA HIS A 32 15.69 25.19 6.17
C HIS A 32 14.68 24.29 5.45
N ALA A 33 14.32 23.13 6.02
CA ALA A 33 13.48 22.12 5.39
C ALA A 33 11.97 22.25 5.72
N THR A 34 11.48 23.44 6.07
CA THR A 34 10.04 23.71 6.29
C THR A 34 9.24 23.97 5.01
N GLY A 35 9.75 23.57 3.84
CA GLY A 35 9.04 23.60 2.56
C GLY A 35 8.94 22.20 1.96
N GLY A 36 7.80 21.54 2.15
CA GLY A 36 7.58 20.09 1.95
C GLY A 36 7.68 19.53 0.52
N GLU A 37 7.92 20.32 -0.52
CA GLU A 37 7.89 19.83 -1.92
C GLU A 37 9.27 19.53 -2.53
N VAL A 38 10.37 20.06 -1.97
CA VAL A 38 11.71 19.93 -2.58
C VAL A 38 12.39 18.61 -2.21
N VAL A 39 12.10 18.06 -1.02
CA VAL A 39 12.73 16.84 -0.48
C VAL A 39 12.41 15.61 -1.33
N GLN A 40 11.21 15.51 -1.90
CA GLN A 40 10.85 14.38 -2.76
C GLN A 40 11.58 14.38 -4.11
N ARG A 41 11.94 15.56 -4.65
CA ARG A 41 12.67 15.64 -5.94
C ARG A 41 14.16 15.34 -5.78
N ILE A 42 14.76 15.64 -4.62
CA ILE A 42 16.17 15.34 -4.35
C ILE A 42 16.35 13.84 -4.02
N ALA A 43 15.37 13.19 -3.39
CA ALA A 43 15.42 11.74 -3.14
C ALA A 43 15.28 10.89 -4.43
N ALA A 44 14.61 11.41 -5.47
CA ALA A 44 14.40 10.69 -6.74
C ALA A 44 15.61 10.69 -7.71
N ARG A 45 16.61 11.54 -7.48
CA ARG A 45 17.90 11.50 -8.20
C ARG A 45 18.97 11.13 -7.20
N GLY A 46 19.31 9.85 -7.12
CA GLY A 46 20.20 9.24 -6.12
C GLY A 46 21.56 9.93 -5.90
N GLY A 47 21.55 11.04 -5.17
CA GLY A 47 22.71 11.91 -4.93
C GLY A 47 22.95 12.25 -3.46
N LEU A 48 22.18 11.69 -2.51
CA LEU A 48 22.40 11.92 -1.08
C LEU A 48 23.27 10.85 -0.39
N LEU A 49 23.68 9.80 -1.13
CA LEU A 49 24.61 8.78 -0.64
C LEU A 49 26.09 9.10 -0.93
N ALA A 50 26.39 10.18 -1.67
CA ALA A 50 27.76 10.49 -2.10
C ALA A 50 28.61 11.26 -1.07
N VAL A 51 28.02 11.87 -0.04
CA VAL A 51 28.76 12.73 0.91
C VAL A 51 29.19 12.00 2.20
N LEU A 52 28.64 10.80 2.47
CA LEU A 52 29.03 9.99 3.63
C LEU A 52 30.11 8.93 3.31
N GLY A 53 30.58 8.84 2.06
CA GLY A 53 31.47 7.77 1.58
C GLY A 53 32.94 8.12 1.34
N LEU A 54 33.39 9.36 1.61
CA LEU A 54 34.76 9.81 1.27
C LEU A 54 35.62 10.26 2.46
N VAL A 55 35.37 9.71 3.65
CA VAL A 55 36.32 9.80 4.78
C VAL A 55 36.42 8.43 5.43
N PRO A 56 37.10 7.48 4.77
CA PRO A 56 38.41 7.09 5.30
C PRO A 56 39.33 6.53 4.20
N LEU A 57 40.11 7.39 3.53
CA LEU A 57 41.24 6.95 2.68
C LEU A 57 42.58 7.60 3.07
N LEU A 58 42.61 8.35 4.17
CA LEU A 58 43.83 8.97 4.69
C LEU A 58 43.90 8.76 6.20
N ILE A 59 44.25 7.55 6.65
CA ILE A 59 44.97 7.29 7.91
C ILE A 59 45.66 5.92 7.76
N VAL A 60 46.99 5.98 7.57
CA VAL A 60 48.01 5.10 8.18
C VAL A 60 47.79 3.58 8.07
N ARG A 61 48.61 2.90 7.25
CA ARG A 61 48.90 1.46 7.38
C ARG A 61 49.32 1.14 8.83
N PRO A 62 48.53 0.40 9.64
CA PRO A 62 49.03 -0.19 10.86
C PRO A 62 49.60 -1.60 10.57
N PRO A 63 50.61 -2.05 11.32
CA PRO A 63 51.07 -3.43 11.24
C PRO A 63 50.00 -4.35 11.85
N GLN A 64 49.69 -5.43 11.13
CA GLN A 64 48.84 -6.59 11.48
C GLN A 64 48.31 -6.62 12.94
N PRO A 65 46.99 -6.40 13.20
CA PRO A 65 46.40 -6.68 14.48
C PRO A 65 45.58 -7.98 14.49
N ASP A 66 45.84 -8.73 15.55
CA ASP A 66 45.31 -10.03 15.98
C ASP A 66 43.75 -10.12 15.99
N LEU A 67 43.20 -11.16 15.35
CA LEU A 67 41.76 -11.35 15.06
C LEU A 67 40.85 -11.47 16.30
N ARG A 68 41.40 -11.66 17.50
CA ARG A 68 40.63 -11.95 18.73
C ARG A 68 39.89 -10.73 19.32
N ARG A 69 40.19 -9.50 18.90
CA ARG A 69 39.57 -8.27 19.45
C ARG A 69 38.37 -7.75 18.66
N LEU A 70 38.08 -8.32 17.49
CA LEU A 70 36.93 -7.92 16.66
C LEU A 70 35.58 -8.44 17.18
N SER A 71 35.58 -9.42 18.10
CA SER A 71 34.35 -10.00 18.68
C SER A 71 33.65 -9.09 19.70
N ALA A 72 34.33 -8.09 20.27
CA ALA A 72 33.77 -7.26 21.35
C ALA A 72 32.98 -6.03 20.85
N VAL A 73 33.30 -5.51 19.66
CA VAL A 73 32.64 -4.31 19.10
C VAL A 73 31.31 -4.65 18.41
N ALA A 74 31.19 -5.85 17.85
CA ALA A 74 29.98 -6.31 17.15
C ALA A 74 28.77 -6.56 18.08
N VAL A 75 28.99 -6.74 19.39
CA VAL A 75 27.93 -7.06 20.36
C VAL A 75 27.19 -5.80 20.86
N GLY A 76 27.78 -4.60 20.75
CA GLY A 76 27.19 -3.36 21.29
C GLY A 76 26.23 -2.60 20.35
N LEU A 77 26.26 -2.86 19.05
CA LEU A 77 25.45 -2.16 18.03
C LEU A 77 24.21 -2.95 17.58
N TRP A 78 24.09 -4.20 18.01
CA TRP A 78 22.96 -5.07 17.71
C TRP A 78 21.60 -4.50 18.18
N PRO A 79 21.44 -3.88 19.38
CA PRO A 79 20.14 -3.36 19.78
C PRO A 79 19.68 -2.17 18.91
N PHE A 80 20.59 -1.35 18.37
CA PHE A 80 20.23 -0.23 17.49
C PHE A 80 19.85 -0.67 16.08
N CYS A 81 20.47 -1.72 15.54
CA CYS A 81 20.04 -2.32 14.26
C CYS A 81 18.72 -3.08 14.41
N ALA A 82 18.49 -3.75 15.54
CA ALA A 82 17.22 -4.42 15.83
C ALA A 82 16.09 -3.40 16.08
N PHE A 83 16.36 -2.29 16.77
CA PHE A 83 15.36 -1.24 17.00
C PHE A 83 15.05 -0.42 15.74
N GLY A 84 16.05 -0.17 14.89
CA GLY A 84 15.86 0.42 13.56
C GLY A 84 15.05 -0.48 12.63
N ALA A 85 15.33 -1.80 12.63
CA ALA A 85 14.52 -2.78 11.94
C ALA A 85 13.10 -2.88 12.52
N PHE A 86 12.93 -2.75 13.84
CA PHE A 86 11.62 -2.80 14.51
C PHE A 86 10.75 -1.56 14.23
N LEU A 87 11.33 -0.35 14.28
CA LEU A 87 10.65 0.90 13.92
C LEU A 87 10.34 0.95 12.43
N TRP A 88 11.25 0.48 11.57
CA TRP A 88 10.98 0.39 10.13
C TRP A 88 9.95 -0.69 9.81
N TRP A 89 9.94 -1.81 10.53
CA TRP A 89 8.91 -2.85 10.43
C TRP A 89 7.52 -2.33 10.87
N GLN A 90 7.44 -1.49 11.92
CA GLN A 90 6.18 -0.83 12.31
C GLN A 90 5.64 0.15 11.25
N ILE A 91 6.52 0.85 10.53
CA ILE A 91 6.10 1.82 9.48
C ILE A 91 5.91 1.11 8.11
N GLY A 92 6.63 0.00 7.88
CA GLY A 92 6.76 -0.70 6.60
C GLY A 92 5.52 -1.45 6.13
N LEU A 93 4.69 -1.98 7.04
CA LEU A 93 3.50 -2.76 6.67
C LEU A 93 2.49 -1.98 5.79
N SER A 94 2.51 -0.64 5.87
CA SER A 94 1.64 0.21 5.06
C SER A 94 2.22 0.59 3.69
N HIS A 95 3.55 0.59 3.56
CA HIS A 95 4.25 0.85 2.30
C HIS A 95 4.21 -0.40 1.40
N GLU A 96 4.45 -1.56 2.00
CA GLU A 96 4.50 -2.86 1.32
C GLU A 96 3.19 -3.16 0.57
N GLN A 97 2.03 -2.85 1.16
CA GLN A 97 0.73 -3.09 0.50
C GLN A 97 0.47 -2.15 -0.69
N ARG A 98 1.04 -0.94 -0.69
CA ARG A 98 0.92 -0.03 -1.85
C ARG A 98 1.78 -0.56 -3.00
N GLU A 99 3.00 -0.99 -2.73
CA GLU A 99 3.89 -1.59 -3.72
C GLU A 99 3.36 -2.91 -4.26
N ALA A 100 2.74 -3.75 -3.42
CA ALA A 100 2.12 -4.99 -3.87
C ALA A 100 1.00 -4.74 -4.90
N CYS A 101 0.16 -3.72 -4.67
CA CYS A 101 -0.89 -3.38 -5.62
C CYS A 101 -0.34 -2.75 -6.92
N THR A 102 0.62 -1.82 -6.83
CA THR A 102 1.09 -1.05 -8.01
C THR A 102 2.22 -1.72 -8.79
N VAL A 103 3.15 -2.40 -8.12
CA VAL A 103 4.35 -3.00 -8.73
C VAL A 103 4.16 -4.49 -8.98
N ALA A 104 3.67 -5.23 -7.99
CA ALA A 104 3.45 -6.68 -8.14
C ALA A 104 2.16 -7.03 -8.88
N ARG A 105 1.28 -6.04 -9.11
CA ARG A 105 -0.06 -6.22 -9.73
C ARG A 105 -0.85 -7.34 -9.06
N ASP A 106 -0.76 -7.41 -7.74
CA ASP A 106 -1.50 -8.39 -6.93
C ASP A 106 -2.94 -7.91 -6.71
N ALA A 107 -3.89 -8.68 -7.24
CA ALA A 107 -5.31 -8.35 -7.20
C ALA A 107 -5.89 -8.37 -5.77
N GLU A 108 -5.44 -9.29 -4.93
CA GLU A 108 -5.89 -9.45 -3.54
C GLU A 108 -5.36 -8.32 -2.66
N ALA A 109 -4.10 -7.92 -2.88
CA ALA A 109 -3.49 -6.79 -2.19
C ALA A 109 -4.23 -5.48 -2.51
N CYS A 110 -4.57 -5.26 -3.79
CA CYS A 110 -5.36 -4.12 -4.22
C CYS A 110 -6.75 -4.10 -3.56
N GLU A 111 -7.47 -5.23 -3.59
CA GLU A 111 -8.79 -5.35 -2.95
C GLU A 111 -8.71 -5.06 -1.44
N THR A 112 -7.76 -5.68 -0.75
CA THR A 112 -7.57 -5.51 0.70
C THR A 112 -7.28 -4.05 1.05
N LEU A 113 -6.43 -3.38 0.28
CA LEU A 113 -6.14 -1.97 0.46
C LEU A 113 -7.37 -1.11 0.17
N ALA A 114 -8.14 -1.43 -0.87
CA ALA A 114 -9.38 -0.74 -1.22
C ALA A 114 -10.39 -0.76 -0.06
N HIS A 115 -10.63 -1.95 0.52
CA HIS A 115 -11.52 -2.08 1.68
C HIS A 115 -11.03 -1.28 2.89
N ARG A 116 -9.71 -1.22 3.14
CA ARG A 116 -9.17 -0.37 4.21
C ARG A 116 -9.39 1.12 3.95
N ARG A 117 -9.25 1.57 2.69
CA ARG A 117 -9.52 2.98 2.32
C ARG A 117 -11.00 3.31 2.46
N HIS A 118 -11.88 2.42 2.00
CA HIS A 118 -13.32 2.57 2.14
C HIS A 118 -13.74 2.69 3.61
N ARG A 119 -13.25 1.81 4.49
CA ARG A 119 -13.52 1.89 5.94
C ARG A 119 -13.01 3.17 6.62
N ARG A 120 -12.05 3.87 6.01
CA ARG A 120 -11.52 5.16 6.48
C ARG A 120 -12.25 6.36 5.87
N GLY A 121 -13.28 6.14 5.05
CA GLY A 121 -14.03 7.20 4.37
C GLY A 121 -13.34 7.73 3.10
N HIS A 122 -12.18 7.16 2.71
CA HIS A 122 -11.50 7.53 1.47
C HIS A 122 -12.10 6.76 0.30
N HIS A 123 -13.32 7.13 -0.12
CA HIS A 123 -14.07 6.42 -1.13
C HIS A 123 -13.46 6.53 -2.53
N ASP A 124 -12.93 7.70 -2.91
CA ASP A 124 -12.27 7.90 -4.21
C ASP A 124 -11.03 7.01 -4.36
N ASP A 125 -10.16 7.00 -3.33
CA ASP A 125 -9.00 6.12 -3.28
C ASP A 125 -9.41 4.64 -3.35
N ALA A 126 -10.49 4.27 -2.65
CA ALA A 126 -11.00 2.91 -2.66
C ALA A 126 -11.53 2.52 -4.04
N ALA A 127 -12.19 3.43 -4.75
CA ALA A 127 -12.70 3.18 -6.10
C ALA A 127 -11.57 2.93 -7.09
N ILE A 128 -10.50 3.74 -7.05
CA ILE A 128 -9.31 3.54 -7.89
C ILE A 128 -8.70 2.15 -7.65
N LEU A 129 -8.58 1.75 -6.38
CA LEU A 129 -8.01 0.45 -6.02
C LEU A 129 -8.93 -0.72 -6.39
N HIS A 130 -10.25 -0.57 -6.24
CA HIS A 130 -11.20 -1.58 -6.69
C HIS A 130 -11.23 -1.71 -8.20
N ASP A 131 -11.09 -0.63 -8.97
CA ASP A 131 -10.98 -0.70 -10.43
C ASP A 131 -9.68 -1.39 -10.86
N ALA A 132 -8.56 -1.09 -10.19
CA ALA A 132 -7.29 -1.79 -10.42
C ALA A 132 -7.42 -3.29 -10.16
N ALA A 133 -7.98 -3.69 -9.02
CA ALA A 133 -8.22 -5.10 -8.70
C ALA A 133 -9.21 -5.77 -9.67
N CYS A 134 -10.26 -5.06 -10.09
CA CYS A 134 -11.23 -5.53 -11.07
C CYS A 134 -10.55 -5.81 -12.43
N THR A 135 -9.63 -4.93 -12.85
CA THR A 135 -8.81 -5.10 -14.06
C THR A 135 -7.82 -6.27 -13.95
N LEU A 136 -7.50 -6.68 -12.74
CA LEU A 136 -6.73 -7.89 -12.42
C LEU A 136 -7.64 -9.11 -12.19
N GLU A 137 -8.80 -9.14 -12.84
CA GLU A 137 -9.77 -10.25 -12.84
C GLU A 137 -10.38 -10.58 -11.46
N ARG A 138 -10.32 -9.64 -10.51
CA ARG A 138 -10.95 -9.81 -9.20
C ARG A 138 -12.41 -9.36 -9.22
N GLY A 139 -13.31 -10.25 -9.61
CA GLY A 139 -14.75 -9.96 -9.76
C GLY A 139 -15.42 -9.33 -8.52
N ARG A 140 -14.97 -9.67 -7.31
CA ARG A 140 -15.43 -9.06 -6.04
C ARG A 140 -15.15 -7.56 -5.95
N SER A 141 -14.04 -7.10 -6.52
CA SER A 141 -13.69 -5.68 -6.54
C SER A 141 -14.58 -4.90 -7.51
N CYS A 142 -14.94 -5.48 -8.67
CA CYS A 142 -15.93 -4.89 -9.57
C CYS A 142 -17.29 -4.72 -8.88
N PHE A 143 -17.74 -5.73 -8.12
CA PHE A 143 -18.96 -5.65 -7.30
C PHE A 143 -18.90 -4.51 -6.28
N SER A 144 -17.76 -4.38 -5.60
CA SER A 144 -17.57 -3.34 -4.59
C SER A 144 -17.57 -1.94 -5.22
N LEU A 145 -16.92 -1.76 -6.38
CA LEU A 145 -16.94 -0.52 -7.14
C LEU A 145 -18.35 -0.13 -7.60
N GLY A 146 -19.12 -1.09 -8.14
CA GLY A 146 -20.53 -0.87 -8.49
C GLY A 146 -21.37 -0.45 -7.28
N GLY A 147 -21.10 -1.05 -6.10
CA GLY A 147 -21.72 -0.66 -4.85
C GLY A 147 -21.40 0.79 -4.45
N LEU A 148 -20.14 1.22 -4.56
CA LEU A 148 -19.72 2.61 -4.28
C LEU A 148 -20.45 3.61 -5.17
N ARG A 149 -20.61 3.30 -6.46
CA ARG A 149 -21.34 4.15 -7.43
C ARG A 149 -22.83 4.23 -7.11
N LEU A 150 -23.48 3.11 -6.80
CA LEU A 150 -24.91 3.11 -6.44
C LEU A 150 -25.21 3.87 -5.15
N GLN A 151 -24.31 3.78 -4.17
CA GLN A 151 -24.50 4.41 -2.86
C GLN A 151 -24.18 5.91 -2.87
N GLY A 152 -23.66 6.46 -3.98
CA GLY A 152 -23.24 7.85 -4.05
C GLY A 152 -21.98 8.14 -3.22
N HIS A 153 -21.12 7.13 -3.02
CA HIS A 153 -19.85 7.35 -2.32
C HIS A 153 -18.82 8.10 -3.15
N LEU A 154 -19.03 8.18 -4.47
CA LEU A 154 -18.14 8.84 -5.45
C LEU A 154 -18.79 10.12 -6.03
N GLY A 155 -19.70 10.74 -5.27
CA GLY A 155 -20.53 11.86 -5.72
C GLY A 155 -22.02 11.48 -5.81
N ALA A 156 -22.74 12.04 -6.78
CA ALA A 156 -24.14 11.65 -6.99
C ALA A 156 -24.25 10.15 -7.34
N PRO A 157 -25.29 9.43 -6.88
CA PRO A 157 -25.52 8.05 -7.27
C PRO A 157 -25.49 7.86 -8.79
N ASP A 158 -24.68 6.91 -9.25
CA ASP A 158 -24.44 6.62 -10.66
C ASP A 158 -24.88 5.18 -10.98
N PRO A 159 -26.18 4.95 -11.23
CA PRO A 159 -26.67 3.62 -11.55
C PRO A 159 -26.21 3.11 -12.92
N VAL A 160 -25.88 4.00 -13.87
CA VAL A 160 -25.39 3.60 -15.20
C VAL A 160 -23.99 3.01 -15.07
N GLY A 161 -23.07 3.75 -14.41
CA GLY A 161 -21.73 3.24 -14.14
C GLY A 161 -21.77 1.98 -13.28
N ALA A 162 -22.62 1.94 -12.25
CA ALA A 162 -22.73 0.75 -11.41
C ALA A 162 -23.18 -0.50 -12.18
N ARG A 163 -24.16 -0.37 -13.10
CA ARG A 163 -24.61 -1.48 -13.95
C ARG A 163 -23.46 -2.06 -14.76
N ALA A 164 -22.59 -1.20 -15.31
CA ALA A 164 -21.40 -1.61 -16.05
C ALA A 164 -20.38 -2.35 -15.17
N GLU A 165 -20.14 -1.89 -13.93
CA GLU A 165 -19.22 -2.58 -13.02
C GLU A 165 -19.76 -3.94 -12.54
N PHE A 166 -21.07 -4.05 -12.32
CA PHE A 166 -21.69 -5.35 -12.02
C PHE A 166 -21.65 -6.30 -13.21
N GLU A 167 -21.74 -5.79 -14.44
CA GLU A 167 -21.52 -6.58 -15.64
C GLU A 167 -20.10 -7.12 -15.73
N ARG A 168 -19.08 -6.27 -15.53
CA ARG A 168 -17.68 -6.73 -15.42
C ARG A 168 -17.51 -7.78 -14.32
N GLY A 169 -18.06 -7.55 -13.14
CA GLY A 169 -17.98 -8.50 -12.03
C GLY A 169 -18.69 -9.83 -12.32
N CYS A 170 -19.80 -9.79 -13.07
CA CYS A 170 -20.54 -10.98 -13.45
C CYS A 170 -19.82 -11.80 -14.52
N LEU A 171 -19.16 -11.14 -15.48
CA LEU A 171 -18.27 -11.79 -16.45
C LEU A 171 -17.09 -12.51 -15.79
N LEU A 172 -16.72 -12.10 -14.57
CA LEU A 172 -15.71 -12.74 -13.72
C LEU A 172 -16.33 -13.73 -12.72
N ASP A 173 -17.51 -14.28 -13.03
CA ASP A 173 -18.25 -15.27 -12.24
C ASP A 173 -18.54 -14.86 -10.79
N HIS A 174 -18.57 -13.55 -10.48
CA HIS A 174 -18.85 -13.11 -9.11
C HIS A 174 -20.36 -13.17 -8.80
N PRO A 175 -20.82 -14.06 -7.91
CA PRO A 175 -22.25 -14.36 -7.73
C PRO A 175 -23.07 -13.14 -7.30
N GLN A 176 -22.50 -12.25 -6.50
CA GLN A 176 -23.20 -11.07 -6.00
C GLN A 176 -23.23 -9.95 -7.06
N ALA A 177 -22.27 -9.92 -7.98
CA ALA A 177 -22.28 -8.99 -9.11
C ALA A 177 -23.37 -9.39 -10.10
N CYS A 178 -23.42 -10.67 -10.47
CA CYS A 178 -24.46 -11.22 -11.33
C CYS A 178 -25.87 -11.00 -10.74
N ALA A 179 -26.06 -11.24 -9.44
CA ALA A 179 -27.34 -10.99 -8.80
C ALA A 179 -27.76 -9.52 -8.90
N ARG A 180 -26.85 -8.58 -8.61
CA ARG A 180 -27.14 -7.14 -8.70
C ARG A 180 -27.36 -6.67 -10.13
N LEU A 181 -26.59 -7.15 -11.09
CA LEU A 181 -26.84 -6.90 -12.51
C LEU A 181 -28.24 -7.35 -12.90
N GLY A 182 -28.62 -8.58 -12.51
CA GLY A 182 -29.93 -9.14 -12.79
C GLY A 182 -31.07 -8.30 -12.22
N THR A 183 -31.01 -7.95 -10.94
CA THR A 183 -31.99 -7.06 -10.32
C THR A 183 -32.05 -5.70 -11.03
N MET A 184 -30.91 -5.09 -11.36
CA MET A 184 -30.87 -3.80 -12.04
C MET A 184 -31.46 -3.85 -13.46
N ARG A 185 -31.17 -4.92 -14.22
CA ARG A 185 -31.73 -5.16 -15.55
C ARG A 185 -33.25 -5.35 -15.50
N ARG A 186 -33.75 -6.11 -14.52
CA ARG A 186 -35.19 -6.31 -14.30
C ARG A 186 -35.91 -5.01 -13.95
N LEU A 187 -35.30 -4.17 -13.12
CA LEU A 187 -35.89 -2.91 -12.66
C LEU A 187 -35.66 -1.73 -13.61
N GLY A 188 -34.85 -1.89 -14.66
CA GLY A 188 -34.46 -0.77 -15.52
C GLY A 188 -33.60 0.27 -14.79
N GLN A 189 -32.84 -0.15 -13.77
CA GLN A 189 -31.94 0.73 -13.04
C GLN A 189 -30.65 0.92 -13.84
N GLY A 190 -30.29 2.16 -14.17
CA GLY A 190 -29.06 2.47 -14.91
C GLY A 190 -29.09 2.07 -16.39
N GLY A 191 -30.27 1.86 -16.97
CA GLY A 191 -30.47 1.51 -18.38
C GLY A 191 -31.90 1.01 -18.63
N PRO A 192 -32.25 0.62 -19.86
CA PRO A 192 -33.57 0.06 -20.14
C PRO A 192 -33.81 -1.23 -19.35
N VAL A 193 -35.10 -1.54 -19.13
CA VAL A 193 -35.53 -2.85 -18.62
C VAL A 193 -35.12 -3.92 -19.63
N ASP A 194 -34.50 -4.97 -19.11
CA ASP A 194 -33.99 -6.11 -19.89
C ASP A 194 -34.27 -7.39 -19.11
N THR A 195 -35.47 -7.94 -19.29
CA THR A 195 -35.94 -9.11 -18.51
C THR A 195 -35.17 -10.37 -18.87
N ASP A 196 -34.82 -10.55 -20.15
CA ASP A 196 -34.07 -11.74 -20.59
C ASP A 196 -32.63 -11.69 -20.07
N GLY A 197 -31.95 -10.55 -20.24
CA GLY A 197 -30.62 -10.36 -19.67
C GLY A 197 -30.60 -10.34 -18.14
N ALA A 198 -31.73 -10.03 -17.49
CA ALA A 198 -31.89 -10.20 -16.05
C ALA A 198 -31.96 -11.68 -15.65
N ARG A 199 -32.76 -12.48 -16.37
CA ARG A 199 -32.89 -13.93 -16.17
C ARG A 199 -31.52 -14.61 -16.28
N ASP A 200 -30.75 -14.30 -17.33
CA ASP A 200 -29.43 -14.87 -17.57
C ASP A 200 -28.46 -14.57 -16.41
N ALA A 201 -28.39 -13.31 -15.97
CA ALA A 201 -27.53 -12.90 -14.87
C ALA A 201 -27.95 -13.53 -13.53
N LEU A 202 -29.25 -13.60 -13.24
CA LEU A 202 -29.77 -14.24 -12.03
C LEU A 202 -29.53 -15.75 -12.05
N GLN A 203 -29.66 -16.39 -13.21
CA GLN A 203 -29.36 -17.82 -13.38
C GLN A 203 -27.87 -18.11 -13.18
N ALA A 204 -26.98 -17.25 -13.67
CA ALA A 204 -25.54 -17.35 -13.39
C ALA A 204 -25.24 -17.23 -11.89
N ALA A 205 -25.82 -16.23 -11.23
CA ALA A 205 -25.68 -16.06 -9.78
C ALA A 205 -26.25 -17.24 -8.97
N CYS A 206 -27.40 -17.78 -9.39
CA CYS A 206 -28.03 -18.93 -8.73
C CYS A 206 -27.19 -20.20 -8.87
N ARG A 207 -26.61 -20.45 -10.07
CA ARG A 207 -25.65 -21.55 -10.29
C ARG A 207 -24.41 -21.44 -9.40
N ALA A 208 -24.03 -20.21 -9.04
CA ALA A 208 -22.96 -19.91 -8.09
C ALA A 208 -23.46 -19.81 -6.63
N SER A 209 -24.57 -20.49 -6.29
CA SER A 209 -25.13 -20.62 -4.94
C SER A 209 -25.59 -19.31 -4.29
N ASN A 210 -25.96 -18.30 -5.08
CA ASN A 210 -26.60 -17.09 -4.54
C ASN A 210 -28.11 -17.32 -4.33
N ALA A 211 -28.51 -17.61 -3.10
CA ALA A 211 -29.90 -17.91 -2.74
C ALA A 211 -30.88 -16.77 -3.11
N ASN A 212 -30.45 -15.50 -2.95
CA ASN A 212 -31.29 -14.36 -3.30
C ASN A 212 -31.55 -14.30 -4.82
N ALA A 213 -30.54 -14.65 -5.62
CA ALA A 213 -30.71 -14.69 -7.06
C ALA A 213 -31.62 -15.83 -7.52
N CYS A 214 -31.55 -17.00 -6.87
CA CYS A 214 -32.47 -18.10 -7.15
C CYS A 214 -33.93 -17.69 -6.85
N ALA A 215 -34.17 -17.06 -5.70
CA ALA A 215 -35.51 -16.59 -5.33
C ALA A 215 -36.03 -15.50 -6.29
N GLU A 216 -35.17 -14.57 -6.72
CA GLU A 216 -35.55 -13.56 -7.72
C GLU A 216 -35.80 -14.18 -9.11
N LEU A 217 -35.07 -15.23 -9.50
CA LEU A 217 -35.28 -15.94 -10.75
C LEU A 217 -36.64 -16.66 -10.75
N GLU A 218 -36.98 -17.35 -9.66
CA GLU A 218 -38.29 -17.99 -9.50
C GLU A 218 -39.45 -16.99 -9.65
N LEU A 219 -39.28 -15.77 -9.12
CA LEU A 219 -40.28 -14.71 -9.26
C LEU A 219 -40.43 -14.23 -10.72
N ILE A 220 -39.35 -14.22 -11.51
CA ILE A 220 -39.38 -13.81 -12.92
C ILE A 220 -40.03 -14.89 -13.79
N ASP A 221 -39.79 -16.16 -13.48
CA ASP A 221 -40.29 -17.30 -14.25
C ASP A 221 -41.69 -17.76 -13.81
N ALA A 222 -42.21 -17.21 -12.71
CA ALA A 222 -43.56 -17.48 -12.25
C ALA A 222 -44.60 -16.99 -13.28
N PRO A 223 -45.60 -17.82 -13.63
CA PRO A 223 -46.70 -17.39 -14.50
C PRO A 223 -47.53 -16.28 -13.82
N PRO A 224 -48.09 -15.34 -14.61
CA PRO A 224 -48.88 -14.22 -14.10
C PRO A 224 -50.20 -14.64 -13.43
#